data_AF-A0A397SPE5-F1
#
_entry.id   AF-A0A397SPE5-F1
#
_cell.length_a   1.000
_cell.length_b   1.000
_cell.length_c   1.000
_cell.angle_alpha   90.00
_cell.angle_beta   90.00
_cell.angle_gamma   90.00
#
_symmetry.space_group_name_H-M   'P 1'
#
loop_
_entity.id
_entity.type
_entity.pdbx_description
1 polymer ?
#
loop_
_entity_poly.entity_id
_entity_poly.type
_entity_poly.pdbx_seq_one_letter_code
_entity_poly.pdbx_strand_id
1 'polypeptide(L)'
;MNEWGHLSDCFSRISRFIPLYSAKQIRQHWIYHLCHEPLDEKEKDFIIQEINKLKPDEKISWKKIIKKMEDEFNKLRSENKVKNFWVSYIRKKEKSIQ
;
A
#
# COMPACT_ATOMS: atom_id res chain seq x y z
N MET A 1 8.47 10.78 6.69
CA MET A 1 7.50 11.18 5.63
C MET A 1 6.05 11.33 6.14
N ASN A 2 5.71 10.89 7.36
CA ASN A 2 4.36 11.05 7.91
C ASN A 2 3.94 12.51 8.15
N GLU A 3 4.90 13.40 8.43
CA GLU A 3 4.62 14.82 8.65
C GLU A 3 4.36 15.60 7.37
N TRP A 4 5.10 15.36 6.29
CA TRP A 4 5.01 16.18 5.06
C TRP A 4 4.53 15.43 3.82
N GLY A 5 4.29 14.13 3.89
CA GLY A 5 3.91 13.30 2.73
C GLY A 5 2.58 13.70 2.08
N HIS A 6 1.79 14.55 2.73
CA HIS A 6 0.57 15.14 2.18
C HIS A 6 0.83 16.39 1.31
N LEU A 7 2.03 16.98 1.38
CA LEU A 7 2.40 18.17 0.62
C LEU A 7 2.94 17.80 -0.76
N SER A 8 2.53 18.57 -1.77
CA SER A 8 2.98 18.40 -3.16
C SER A 8 4.49 18.65 -3.35
N ASP A 9 5.10 19.44 -2.46
CA ASP A 9 6.52 19.80 -2.46
C ASP A 9 7.36 19.00 -1.45
N CYS A 10 6.82 17.91 -0.89
CA CYS A 10 7.42 17.17 0.22
C CYS A 10 8.88 16.75 -0.04
N PHE A 11 9.19 16.24 -1.23
CA PHE A 11 10.54 15.84 -1.60
C PHE A 11 11.51 17.03 -1.73
N SER A 12 11.01 18.18 -2.18
CA SER A 12 11.78 19.43 -2.26
C SER A 12 12.10 19.98 -0.88
N ARG A 13 11.22 19.76 0.10
CA ARG A 13 11.50 20.08 1.51
C ARG A 13 12.54 19.13 2.09
N ILE A 14 12.39 17.82 1.86
CA ILE A 14 13.34 16.81 2.36
C ILE A 14 14.74 17.04 1.78
N SER A 15 14.88 17.41 0.51
CA SER A 15 16.19 17.70 -0.09
C SER A 15 16.92 18.89 0.55
N ARG A 16 16.20 19.80 1.24
CA ARG A 16 16.84 20.89 2.01
C ARG A 16 17.50 20.38 3.29
N PHE A 17 16.99 19.30 3.87
CA PHE A 17 17.55 18.67 5.07
C PHE A 17 18.62 17.63 4.72
N ILE A 18 18.58 17.06 3.52
CA ILE A 18 19.55 16.09 3.03
C ILE A 18 20.14 16.60 1.71
N PRO A 19 21.03 17.61 1.74
CA PRO A 19 21.50 18.30 0.54
C PRO A 19 22.33 17.41 -0.40
N LEU A 20 22.77 16.24 0.09
CA LEU A 20 23.43 15.20 -0.70
C LEU A 20 22.55 14.61 -1.81
N TYR A 21 21.23 14.69 -1.68
CA TYR A 21 20.29 14.10 -2.62
C TYR A 21 19.26 15.14 -3.10
N SER A 22 19.10 15.22 -4.42
CA SER A 22 18.03 16.02 -5.02
C SER A 22 16.66 15.44 -4.66
N ALA A 23 15.63 16.30 -4.68
CA ALA A 23 14.23 15.88 -4.51
C ALA A 23 13.84 14.73 -5.46
N LYS A 24 14.39 14.73 -6.68
CA LYS A 24 14.18 13.67 -7.67
C LYS A 24 14.79 12.34 -7.22
N GLN A 25 16.02 12.34 -6.73
CA GLN A 25 16.69 11.14 -6.23
C GLN A 25 15.96 10.57 -5.00
N ILE A 26 15.52 11.43 -4.08
CA ILE A 26 14.76 11.01 -2.89
C ILE A 26 13.43 10.36 -3.30
N ARG A 27 12.69 10.99 -4.23
CA ARG A 27 11.45 10.42 -4.78
C ARG A 27 11.70 9.08 -5.46
N GLN A 28 12.74 8.99 -6.30
CA GLN A 28 13.07 7.76 -7.02
C GLN A 28 13.45 6.64 -6.07
N HIS A 29 14.28 6.92 -5.06
CA HIS A 29 14.64 5.97 -4.02
C HIS A 29 13.38 5.46 -3.29
N TRP A 30 12.46 6.35 -2.93
CA TRP A 30 11.20 5.96 -2.29
C TRP A 30 10.31 5.08 -3.18
N ILE A 31 10.21 5.41 -4.47
CA ILE A 31 9.43 4.62 -5.43
C ILE A 31 10.08 3.27 -5.72
N TYR A 32 11.41 3.20 -5.74
CA TYR A 32 12.13 1.96 -6.01
C TYR A 32 11.83 0.85 -4.98
N HIS A 33 11.53 1.23 -3.74
CA HIS A 33 11.12 0.28 -2.70
C HIS A 33 9.69 -0.24 -2.87
N LEU A 34 8.86 0.33 -3.75
CA LEU A 34 7.52 -0.17 -4.03
C LEU A 34 7.57 -1.33 -5.03
N CYS A 35 7.01 -2.47 -4.64
CA CYS A 35 6.84 -3.60 -5.55
C CYS A 35 5.69 -3.33 -6.54
N HIS A 36 6.06 -3.03 -7.79
CA HIS A 36 5.14 -2.70 -8.87
C HIS A 36 4.51 -3.91 -9.58
N GLU A 37 5.01 -5.12 -9.33
CA GLU A 37 4.49 -6.37 -9.91
C GLU A 37 2.98 -6.54 -9.63
N PRO A 38 2.23 -7.33 -10.39
CA PRO A 38 0.86 -7.72 -10.00
C PRO A 38 0.83 -8.35 -8.59
N LEU A 39 -0.34 -8.31 -7.93
CA LEU A 39 -0.54 -9.12 -6.73
C LEU A 39 -0.64 -10.58 -7.18
N ASP A 40 0.17 -11.44 -6.59
CA ASP A 40 0.08 -12.89 -6.82
C ASP A 40 -1.10 -13.50 -6.03
N GLU A 41 -1.44 -14.76 -6.30
CA GLU A 41 -2.58 -15.41 -5.64
C GLU A 41 -2.39 -15.54 -4.12
N LYS A 42 -1.16 -15.73 -3.64
CA LYS A 42 -0.89 -15.84 -2.19
C LYS A 42 -1.14 -14.50 -1.50
N GLU A 43 -0.70 -13.41 -2.10
CA GLU A 43 -0.95 -12.05 -1.60
C GLU A 43 -2.44 -11.71 -1.61
N LYS A 44 -3.17 -12.11 -2.67
CA LYS A 44 -4.63 -11.91 -2.76
C LYS A 44 -5.36 -12.66 -1.65
N ASP A 45 -5.03 -13.93 -1.45
CA ASP A 45 -5.60 -14.77 -0.39
C ASP A 45 -5.29 -14.19 0.99
N PHE A 46 -4.06 -13.73 1.20
CA PHE A 46 -3.65 -13.07 2.43
C PHE A 46 -4.49 -11.83 2.73
N ILE A 47 -4.71 -10.96 1.74
CA ILE A 47 -5.55 -9.76 1.91
C ILE A 47 -6.98 -10.15 2.32
N ILE A 48 -7.56 -11.15 1.65
CA ILE A 48 -8.92 -11.63 1.96
C ILE A 48 -8.98 -12.17 3.40
N GLN A 49 -8.01 -13.00 3.79
CA GLN A 49 -7.95 -13.58 5.14
C GLN A 49 -7.78 -12.50 6.21
N GLU A 50 -6.89 -11.53 6.01
CA GLU A 50 -6.65 -10.47 6.99
C GLU A 50 -7.87 -9.56 7.16
N ILE A 51 -8.62 -9.29 6.09
CA ILE A 51 -9.84 -8.49 6.18
C ILE A 51 -10.98 -9.29 6.81
N ASN A 52 -11.12 -10.59 6.49
CA ASN A 52 -12.15 -11.45 7.08
C ASN A 52 -11.95 -11.70 8.59
N LYS A 53 -10.74 -11.50 9.12
CA LYS A 53 -10.45 -11.54 10.56
C LYS A 53 -10.95 -10.31 11.32
N LEU A 54 -11.27 -9.22 10.61
CA LEU A 54 -11.79 -8.00 11.23
C LEU A 54 -13.22 -8.22 11.72
N LYS A 55 -13.58 -7.57 12.83
CA LYS A 55 -14.97 -7.58 13.31
C LYS A 55 -15.87 -6.80 12.32
N PRO A 56 -17.18 -7.09 12.26
CA PRO A 56 -18.11 -6.41 11.35
C PRO A 56 -18.05 -4.87 11.40
N ASP A 57 -17.85 -4.30 12.59
CA ASP A 57 -17.77 -2.85 12.80
C ASP A 57 -16.34 -2.29 12.78
N GLU A 58 -15.33 -3.14 12.57
CA GLU A 58 -13.94 -2.73 12.60
C GLU A 58 -13.51 -2.14 11.25
N LYS A 59 -13.05 -0.88 11.28
CA LYS A 59 -12.58 -0.19 10.09
C LYS A 59 -11.27 -0.82 9.58
N ILE A 60 -11.23 -1.13 8.29
CA ILE A 60 -10.04 -1.66 7.62
C ILE A 60 -8.88 -0.65 7.71
N SER A 61 -7.82 -1.04 8.41
CA SER A 61 -6.56 -0.31 8.45
C SER A 61 -5.62 -0.81 7.36
N TRP A 62 -5.67 -0.17 6.18
CA TRP A 62 -4.85 -0.56 5.03
C TRP A 62 -3.35 -0.52 5.32
N LYS A 63 -2.88 0.47 6.07
CA LYS A 63 -1.47 0.58 6.48
C LYS A 63 -1.01 -0.64 7.29
N LYS A 64 -1.87 -1.17 8.17
CA LYS A 64 -1.58 -2.37 8.97
C LYS A 64 -1.50 -3.61 8.08
N ILE A 65 -2.42 -3.75 7.13
CA ILE A 65 -2.42 -4.87 6.17
C ILE A 65 -1.16 -4.83 5.31
N ILE A 66 -0.80 -3.67 4.75
CA ILE A 66 0.41 -3.51 3.93
C ILE A 66 1.66 -3.84 4.71
N LYS A 67 1.76 -3.38 5.97
CA LYS A 67 2.91 -3.71 6.83
C LYS A 67 3.01 -5.23 7.03
N LYS A 68 1.90 -5.91 7.33
CA LYS A 68 1.90 -7.37 7.46
C LYS A 68 2.26 -8.07 6.15
N MET A 69 1.82 -7.56 5.00
CA MET A 69 2.21 -8.09 3.69
C MET A 69 3.70 -7.90 3.43
N GLU A 70 4.25 -6.75 3.81
CA GLU A 70 5.69 -6.49 3.71
C GLU A 70 6.48 -7.45 4.60
N ASP A 71 6.03 -7.67 5.84
CA ASP A 71 6.66 -8.60 6.78
C ASP A 71 6.60 -10.07 6.26
N GLU A 72 5.50 -10.48 5.62
CA GLU A 72 5.28 -11.86 5.14
C GLU A 72 5.94 -12.14 3.77
N PHE A 73 5.80 -11.23 2.81
CA PHE A 73 6.20 -11.43 1.42
C PHE A 73 7.47 -10.67 1.03
N ASN A 74 8.02 -9.86 1.94
CA ASN A 74 9.14 -8.94 1.69
C ASN A 74 8.87 -8.01 0.48
N LYS A 75 7.61 -7.64 0.27
CA LYS A 75 7.11 -6.82 -0.84
C LYS A 75 6.28 -5.67 -0.32
N LEU A 76 6.83 -4.46 -0.36
CA LEU A 76 6.07 -3.27 -0.03
C LEU A 76 5.09 -2.93 -1.16
N ARG A 77 3.80 -3.19 -0.93
CA ARG A 77 2.72 -2.89 -1.87
C ARG A 77 2.17 -1.47 -1.65
N SER A 78 1.81 -0.79 -2.74
CA SER A 78 1.12 0.49 -2.62
C SER A 78 -0.30 0.30 -2.08
N GLU A 79 -0.73 1.22 -1.21
CA GLU A 79 -2.08 1.19 -0.61
C GLU A 79 -3.19 1.14 -1.66
N ASN A 80 -3.00 1.88 -2.76
CA ASN A 80 -3.96 1.91 -3.85
C ASN A 80 -4.12 0.54 -4.52
N LYS A 81 -3.04 -0.25 -4.62
CA LYS A 81 -3.08 -1.57 -5.27
C LYS A 81 -3.89 -2.56 -4.44
N VAL A 82 -3.67 -2.57 -3.13
CA VAL A 82 -4.40 -3.43 -2.18
C VAL A 82 -5.88 -3.04 -2.14
N LYS A 83 -6.20 -1.75 -2.07
CA LYS A 83 -7.59 -1.25 -2.12
C LYS A 83 -8.31 -1.64 -3.41
N ASN A 84 -7.67 -1.41 -4.56
CA ASN A 84 -8.26 -1.71 -5.86
C ASN A 84 -8.57 -3.21 -6.01
N PHE A 85 -7.70 -4.07 -5.51
CA PHE A 85 -7.96 -5.51 -5.46
C PHE A 85 -9.20 -5.82 -4.61
N TRP A 86 -9.27 -5.32 -3.37
CA TRP A 86 -10.41 -5.59 -2.48
C TRP A 86 -11.75 -5.14 -3.06
N VAL A 87 -11.81 -3.92 -3.62
CA VAL A 87 -13.02 -3.41 -4.27
C VAL A 87 -13.43 -4.28 -5.46
N SER A 88 -12.47 -4.74 -6.26
CA SER A 88 -12.74 -5.67 -7.37
C SER A 88 -13.25 -7.02 -6.87
N TYR A 89 -12.68 -7.54 -5.78
CA TYR A 89 -13.08 -8.81 -5.16
C TYR A 89 -14.52 -8.76 -4.65
N ILE A 90 -14.90 -7.72 -3.90
CA ILE A 90 -16.27 -7.55 -3.38
C ILE A 90 -17.29 -7.45 -4.52
N ARG A 91 -17.02 -6.64 -5.55
CA ARG A 91 -17.91 -6.51 -6.72
C ARG A 91 -18.13 -7.83 -7.45
N LYS A 92 -17.11 -8.69 -7.54
CA LYS A 92 -17.23 -10.01 -8.15
C LYS A 92 -18.07 -10.94 -7.27
N LYS A 93 -17.87 -10.89 -5.94
CA LYS A 93 -18.62 -11.68 -4.97
C LYS A 93 -20.11 -11.34 -4.97
N GLU A 94 -20.45 -10.05 -5.03
CA GLU A 94 -21.85 -9.59 -5.13
C GLU A 94 -22.52 -10.11 -6.41
N LYS A 95 -21.83 -10.07 -7.55
CA LYS A 95 -22.36 -10.59 -8.82
C LYS A 95 -22.52 -12.11 -8.85
N SER A 96 -21.76 -12.86 -8.06
CA SER A 96 -21.90 -14.32 -7.98
C SER A 96 -23.03 -14.81 -7.08
N ILE A 97 -23.64 -13.91 -6.30
CA ILE A 97 -24.77 -14.20 -5.40
C ILE A 97 -26.12 -13.87 -6.08
N GLN A 98 -26.08 -13.22 -7.24
CA GLN A 98 -27.22 -12.74 -8.01
C GLN A 98 -27.50 -13.67 -9.20
#